data_AF-A0A077LXL5-F1
#
_entry.id   AF-A0A077LXL5-F1
#
_cell.length_a   1.000
_cell.length_b   1.000
_cell.length_c   1.000
_cell.angle_alpha   90.00
_cell.angle_beta   90.00
_cell.angle_gamma   90.00
#
_symmetry.space_group_name_H-M   'P 1'
#
loop_
_entity.id
_entity.type
_entity.pdbx_description
1 polymer ?
#
loop_
_entity_poly.entity_id
_entity_poly.type
_entity_poly.pdbx_seq_one_letter_code
_entity_poly.pdbx_strand_id
1 'polypeptide(L)' 'MLTKRPQLETMDIVYAFENTLRTRARDTDPVRWVGVGVDPHGQLLEYVAVEDEPGGWLIYHAMPATTKVLREVGLRR' A
#
# COMPACT_ATOMS: atom_id res chain seq x y z
N MET A 1 -16.34 -1.19 21.83
CA MET A 1 -15.54 0.01 21.47
C MET A 1 -15.41 0.04 19.95
N LEU A 2 -16.08 0.97 19.28
CA LEU A 2 -15.88 1.22 17.85
C LEU A 2 -14.58 2.01 17.70
N THR A 3 -13.49 1.32 17.37
CA THR A 3 -12.21 1.98 17.04
C THR A 3 -12.47 2.88 15.84
N LYS A 4 -12.38 4.22 16.03
CA LYS A 4 -12.37 5.19 14.92
C LYS A 4 -11.33 4.70 13.92
N ARG A 5 -11.74 4.38 12.69
CA ARG A 5 -10.78 4.18 11.61
C ARG A 5 -10.04 5.53 11.47
N PRO A 6 -8.70 5.57 11.54
CA PRO A 6 -7.98 6.80 11.21
C PRO A 6 -8.41 7.23 9.80
N GLN A 7 -8.75 8.50 9.67
CA GLN A 7 -8.96 9.12 8.36
C GLN A 7 -7.58 9.16 7.71
N LEU A 8 -7.41 8.35 6.66
CA LEU A 8 -6.15 8.26 5.95
C LEU A 8 -6.08 9.41 4.95
N GLU A 9 -5.12 10.31 5.12
CA GLU A 9 -4.95 11.44 4.21
C GLU A 9 -4.20 10.99 2.95
N THR A 10 -4.51 11.63 1.82
CA THR A 10 -3.85 11.31 0.54
C THR A 10 -2.33 11.43 0.63
N MET A 11 -1.82 12.42 1.37
CA MET A 11 -0.38 12.60 1.57
C MET A 11 0.27 11.43 2.33
N ASP A 12 -0.43 10.82 3.29
CA ASP A 12 0.09 9.66 4.03
C ASP A 12 0.22 8.44 3.12
N ILE A 13 -0.75 8.26 2.21
CA ILE A 13 -0.74 7.20 1.20
C ILE A 13 0.43 7.38 0.23
N VAL A 14 0.60 8.60 -0.30
CA VAL A 14 1.71 8.92 -1.20
C VAL A 14 3.05 8.72 -0.51
N TYR A 15 3.17 9.19 0.74
CA TYR A 15 4.40 9.01 1.51
C TYR A 15 4.70 7.53 1.74
N ALA A 16 3.71 6.71 2.10
CA ALA A 16 3.92 5.26 2.24
C ALA A 16 4.27 4.60 0.91
N PHE A 17 3.69 5.04 -0.20
CA PHE A 17 4.04 4.55 -1.54
C PHE A 17 5.49 4.86 -1.90
N GLU A 18 5.95 6.09 -1.67
CA GLU A 18 7.34 6.49 -1.89
C GLU A 18 8.31 5.79 -0.92
N ASN A 19 7.86 5.50 0.31
CA ASN A 19 8.62 4.81 1.36
C ASN A 19 8.23 3.32 1.44
N THR A 20 8.11 2.67 0.29
CA THR A 20 7.71 1.27 0.23
C THR A 20 8.81 0.33 0.75
N LEU A 21 8.43 -0.58 1.65
CA LEU A 21 9.31 -1.61 2.19
C LEU A 21 9.38 -2.84 1.28
N ARG A 22 8.22 -3.29 0.82
CA ARG A 22 8.07 -4.45 -0.06
C ARG A 22 6.88 -4.28 -1.00
N THR A 23 7.05 -4.76 -2.23
CA THR A 23 5.99 -4.91 -3.21
C THR A 23 5.95 -6.31 -3.78
N ARG A 24 4.82 -6.64 -4.39
CA ARG A 24 4.65 -7.82 -5.21
C ARG A 24 3.70 -7.50 -6.38
N ALA A 25 4.13 -7.86 -7.58
CA ALA A 25 3.25 -7.87 -8.75
C ALA A 25 2.27 -9.05 -8.65
N ARG A 26 1.00 -8.78 -8.93
CA ARG A 26 -0.03 -9.79 -9.16
C ARG A 26 -0.18 -10.05 -10.65
N ASP A 27 -0.52 -11.29 -10.97
CA ASP A 27 -0.80 -11.73 -12.34
C ASP A 27 -2.21 -11.24 -12.76
N THR A 28 -2.29 -9.98 -13.19
CA THR A 28 -3.50 -9.31 -13.66
C THR A 28 -3.19 -8.45 -14.87
N ASP A 29 -4.22 -8.06 -15.62
CA ASP A 29 -4.12 -7.12 -16.74
C ASP A 29 -5.04 -5.90 -16.50
N PRO A 30 -4.50 -4.68 -16.28
CA PRO A 30 -3.07 -4.36 -16.14
C PRO A 30 -2.45 -4.97 -14.87
N VAL A 31 -1.12 -5.04 -14.82
CA VAL A 31 -0.37 -5.57 -13.67
C VAL A 31 -0.68 -4.72 -12.43
N ARG A 32 -1.22 -5.37 -11.40
CA ARG A 32 -1.50 -4.73 -10.12
C ARG A 32 -0.36 -4.98 -9.16
N TRP A 33 0.18 -3.91 -8.61
CA TRP A 33 1.23 -3.94 -7.61
C TRP A 33 0.62 -3.79 -6.23
N VAL A 34 0.87 -4.77 -5.37
CA VAL A 34 0.54 -4.67 -3.96
C VAL A 34 1.80 -4.28 -3.22
N GLY A 35 1.70 -3.24 -2.40
CA GLY A 35 2.83 -2.79 -1.60
C GLY A 35 2.46 -2.58 -0.14
N VAL A 36 3.50 -2.56 0.68
CA VAL A 36 3.44 -2.10 2.07
C VAL A 36 4.54 -1.07 2.28
N GLY A 37 4.14 0.09 2.77
CA GLY A 37 5.05 1.19 3.13
C GLY A 37 4.76 1.75 4.50
N VAL A 38 5.59 2.70 4.93
CA VAL A 38 5.46 3.39 6.22
C VAL A 38 4.98 4.82 5.97
N ASP A 39 3.91 5.24 6.64
CA ASP A 39 3.44 6.62 6.60
C ASP A 39 4.31 7.57 7.46
N PRO A 40 4.10 8.90 7.42
CA PRO A 40 4.89 9.85 8.22
C PRO A 40 4.75 9.66 9.74
N HIS A 41 3.73 8.92 10.18
CA HIS A 41 3.45 8.63 11.58
C HIS A 41 4.04 7.29 12.04
N GLY A 42 4.73 6.57 11.15
CA GLY A 42 5.33 5.27 11.45
C GLY A 42 4.35 4.10 11.36
N GLN A 43 3.14 4.30 10.82
CA GLN A 43 2.16 3.23 10.63
C GLN A 43 2.41 2.53 9.29
N LEU A 44 2.18 1.22 9.26
CA LEU A 44 2.24 0.45 8.02
C LEU A 44 0.93 0.61 7.26
N LEU A 45 1.03 1.01 6.00
CA LEU A 45 -0.08 1.06 5.06
C LEU A 45 0.14 0.03 3.96
N GLU A 46 -0.91 -0.73 3.64
CA GLU A 46 -0.98 -1.49 2.41
C GLU A 46 -1.62 -0.63 1.31
N TYR A 47 -1.18 -0.83 0.07
CA TYR A 47 -1.78 -0.19 -1.09
C TYR A 47 -1.85 -1.14 -2.30
N VAL A 48 -2.71 -0.80 -3.25
CA VAL A 48 -2.69 -1.38 -4.60
C VAL A 48 -2.57 -0.27 -5.64
N ALA A 49 -1.59 -0.43 -6.52
CA ALA A 49 -1.28 0.53 -7.58
C ALA A 49 -1.18 -0.15 -8.95
N VAL A 50 -1.43 0.63 -9.99
CA VAL A 50 -1.12 0.29 -11.38
C VAL A 50 -0.22 1.38 -11.96
N GLU A 51 0.71 1.00 -12.82
CA GLU A 51 1.47 1.96 -13.62
C GLU A 51 0.62 2.35 -14.83
N ASP A 52 0.25 3.62 -14.93
CA ASP A 52 -0.63 4.15 -15.98
C ASP A 52 0.19 4.72 -17.15
N GLU A 53 1.36 5.29 -16.84
CA GLU A 53 2.36 5.77 -17.78
C GLU A 53 3.76 5.51 -17.21
N PRO A 54 4.85 5.56 -18.00
CA PRO A 54 6.20 5.32 -17.49
C PRO A 54 6.53 6.23 -16.29
N GLY A 55 6.62 5.65 -15.09
CA GLY A 55 6.84 6.38 -13.84
C GLY A 55 5.60 7.05 -13.23
N GLY A 56 4.43 7.00 -13.89
CA GLY A 56 3.16 7.48 -13.37
C GLY A 56 2.33 6.35 -12.75
N TRP A 57 1.97 6.52 -11.48
CA TRP A 57 1.31 5.49 -10.69
C TRP A 57 -0.06 5.94 -10.21
N LEU A 58 -1.07 5.09 -10.42
CA LEU A 58 -2.39 5.27 -9.84
C LEU A 58 -2.56 4.34 -8.63
N ILE A 59 -2.64 4.93 -7.44
CA ILE A 59 -2.99 4.23 -6.21
C ILE A 59 -4.50 4.33 -6.03
N TYR A 60 -5.22 3.22 -6.20
CA TYR A 60 -6.69 3.21 -6.11
C TYR A 60 -7.21 2.48 -4.87
N HIS A 61 -6.31 1.93 -4.05
CA HIS A 61 -6.64 1.32 -2.77
C HIS A 61 -5.49 1.55 -1.79
N ALA A 62 -5.82 2.00 -0.58
CA ALA A 62 -4.90 2.04 0.54
C ALA A 62 -5.64 1.90 1.88
N MET A 63 -5.01 1.25 2.84
CA MET A 63 -5.52 1.10 4.20
C MET A 63 -4.40 0.68 5.17
N PRO A 64 -4.62 0.70 6.50
CA PRO A 64 -3.67 0.10 7.42
C PRO A 64 -3.35 -1.35 7.04
N ALA A 65 -2.05 -1.70 7.08
CA ALA A 65 -1.56 -2.98 6.59
C ALA A 65 -2.20 -4.15 7.34
N THR A 66 -2.75 -5.08 6.58
CA THR A 66 -3.38 -6.30 7.07
C THR A 66 -2.36 -7.43 7.19
N THR A 67 -2.65 -8.38 8.08
CA THR A 67 -1.83 -9.60 8.19
C THR A 67 -1.78 -10.39 6.86
N LYS A 68 -2.84 -10.31 6.05
CA LYS A 68 -2.90 -10.96 4.74
C LYS A 68 -1.88 -10.36 3.79
N VAL A 69 -1.88 -9.04 3.61
CA VAL A 69 -0.94 -8.39 2.69
C VAL A 69 0.48 -8.49 3.21
N LEU A 70 0.72 -8.33 4.52
CA LEU A 70 2.06 -8.52 5.10
C LEU A 70 2.64 -9.91 4.77
N ARG A 71 1.82 -10.96 4.77
CA ARG A 71 2.24 -12.29 4.31
C ARG A 71 2.44 -12.36 2.80
N GLU A 72 1.53 -11.77 2.04
CA GLU A 72 1.59 -11.75 0.57
C GLU A 72 2.88 -11.12 0.04
N VAL A 73 3.36 -10.05 0.69
CA VAL A 73 4.61 -9.34 0.35
C VAL A 73 5.84 -9.82 1.13
N GLY A 74 5.69 -10.85 1.98
CA GLY A 74 6.81 -11.47 2.71
C GLY A 74 7.35 -10.70 3.92
N LEU A 75 6.61 -9.72 4.45
CA LEU A 75 6.93 -8.99 5.69
C LEU A 75 6.46 -9.73 6.96
N ARG A 76 5.69 -10.81 6.81
CA ARG A 76 5.23 -11.66 7.92
C ARG A 76 5.14 -13.13 7.49
N ARG A 77 5.36 -14.05 8.44
CA ARG A 77 5.24 -15.51 8.25
C ARG A 77 3.83 -16.05 8.47
#